data_AF-A0A0P7GJI4-F1
#
_entry.id   AF-A0A0P7GJI4-F1
#
_cell.length_a   1.000
_cell.length_b   1.000
_cell.length_c   1.000
_cell.angle_alpha   90.00
_cell.angle_beta   90.00
_cell.angle_gamma   90.00
#
_symmetry.space_group_name_H-M   'P 1'
#
loop_
_entity.id
_entity.type
_entity.pdbx_description
1 polymer ?
#
loop_
_entity_poly.entity_id
_entity_poly.type
_entity_poly.pdbx_seq_one_letter_code
_entity_poly.pdbx_strand_id
1 'polypeptide(L)'
;MEDLPAAQQLLAGPRGRELCLDLARSLVAEGQVFSCGSSAMLPPGMSQESSRVLQLLEALPHRPEVTVAQVLQSLDRVVKGAAYWQPPSDTARLLAEPVPRDLLLPVAVAVVRSGPGWWRDPGAVTQYYVQWIASTTVPGTGPPILTGSAAGLRRWRESIAAEEGHTPLVANWTGRWWSIPALSDVPATTPAIPGNGPAGLVMVENPLEWTTARTYPLQAAKGARIYEIRDPRSWQDLVTAYPLEVTRSRGQLGG
;
A
#
# COMPACT_ATOMS: atom_id res chain seq x y z
N MET A 1 23.63 9.48 -8.47
CA MET A 1 23.19 10.49 -7.48
C MET A 1 21.74 10.91 -7.72
N GLU A 2 21.25 10.83 -8.96
CA GLU A 2 19.88 11.18 -9.35
C GLU A 2 18.77 10.35 -8.67
N ASP A 3 19.02 9.08 -8.34
CA ASP A 3 18.01 8.20 -7.70
C ASP A 3 17.83 8.43 -6.20
N LEU A 4 18.77 9.13 -5.56
CA LEU A 4 18.85 9.23 -4.10
C LEU A 4 17.61 9.91 -3.48
N PRO A 5 17.11 11.05 -4.01
CA PRO A 5 15.90 11.68 -3.48
C PRO A 5 14.66 10.78 -3.58
N ALA A 6 14.50 10.07 -4.69
CA ALA A 6 13.38 9.14 -4.88
C ALA A 6 13.48 7.92 -3.94
N ALA A 7 14.69 7.42 -3.70
CA ALA A 7 14.92 6.35 -2.74
C ALA A 7 14.61 6.80 -1.30
N GLN A 8 14.99 8.02 -0.93
CA GLN A 8 14.63 8.62 0.35
C GLN A 8 13.12 8.81 0.49
N GLN A 9 12.44 9.25 -0.58
CA GLN A 9 10.98 9.37 -0.61
C GLN A 9 10.29 8.01 -0.44
N LEU A 10 10.80 6.96 -1.08
CA LEU A 10 10.31 5.59 -0.88
C LEU A 10 10.45 5.17 0.59
N LEU A 11 11.61 5.40 1.20
CA LEU A 11 11.87 5.04 2.60
C LEU A 11 11.20 5.94 3.64
N ALA A 12 10.62 7.07 3.23
CA ALA A 12 9.87 7.94 4.14
C ALA A 12 8.60 7.25 4.66
N GLY A 13 7.93 6.48 3.80
CA GLY A 13 6.73 5.73 4.15
C GLY A 13 7.04 4.33 4.70
N PRO A 14 6.22 3.79 5.63
CA PRO A 14 6.41 2.44 6.17
C PRO A 14 6.35 1.36 5.09
N ARG A 15 5.46 1.49 4.10
CA ARG A 15 5.31 0.50 3.02
C ARG A 15 6.51 0.44 2.08
N GLY A 16 7.19 1.56 1.83
CA GLY A 16 8.42 1.53 1.04
C GLY A 16 9.57 0.86 1.79
N ARG A 17 9.63 1.01 3.12
CA ARG A 17 10.60 0.29 3.96
C ARG A 17 10.33 -1.21 3.99
N GLU A 18 9.06 -1.61 4.12
CA GLU A 18 8.65 -3.02 4.05
C GLU A 18 8.94 -3.64 2.69
N LEU A 19 8.69 -2.93 1.58
CA LEU A 19 9.06 -3.36 0.24
C LEU A 19 10.57 -3.62 0.13
N CYS A 20 11.39 -2.69 0.63
CA CYS A 20 12.83 -2.85 0.59
C CYS A 20 13.30 -4.00 1.50
N LEU A 21 12.66 -4.22 2.66
CA LEU A 21 12.98 -5.36 3.52
C LEU A 21 12.59 -6.70 2.89
N ASP A 22 11.43 -6.80 2.26
CA ASP A 22 11.01 -8.04 1.56
C ASP A 22 11.97 -8.39 0.43
N LEU A 23 12.41 -7.38 -0.34
CA LEU A 23 13.46 -7.55 -1.35
C LEU A 23 14.80 -7.94 -0.72
N ALA A 24 15.23 -7.27 0.35
CA ALA A 24 16.46 -7.58 1.07
C ALA A 24 16.50 -9.05 1.52
N ARG A 25 15.37 -9.59 2.01
CA ARG A 25 15.20 -11.01 2.35
C ARG A 25 15.40 -11.96 1.17
N SER A 26 15.01 -11.54 -0.04
CA SER A 26 15.23 -12.34 -1.26
C SER A 26 16.66 -12.24 -1.82
N LEU A 27 17.41 -11.20 -1.44
CA LEU A 27 18.77 -10.93 -1.94
C LEU A 27 19.84 -11.64 -1.12
N VAL A 28 19.60 -11.87 0.16
CA VAL A 28 20.53 -12.60 1.03
C VAL A 28 20.15 -14.08 1.01
N ALA A 29 21.06 -14.93 0.52
CA ALA A 29 20.81 -16.37 0.46
C ALA A 29 20.53 -16.94 1.86
N GLU A 30 19.60 -17.91 1.93
CA GLU A 30 19.14 -18.56 3.17
C GLU A 30 20.26 -19.15 4.05
N GLY A 31 21.51 -19.22 3.59
CA GLY A 31 22.67 -19.70 4.36
C GLY A 31 23.60 -18.61 4.91
N GLN A 32 23.52 -17.34 4.46
CA GLN A 32 24.50 -16.31 4.84
C GLN A 32 24.17 -15.60 6.17
N VAL A 33 22.91 -15.64 6.61
CA VAL A 33 22.48 -15.04 7.90
C VAL A 33 22.56 -16.04 9.06
N PHE A 34 22.78 -17.33 8.79
CA PHE A 34 22.70 -18.40 9.79
C PHE A 34 23.99 -18.68 10.59
N SER A 35 24.99 -17.79 10.55
CA SER A 35 26.19 -17.93 11.38
C SER A 35 26.25 -16.87 12.47
N CYS A 36 25.45 -17.07 13.52
CA CYS A 36 25.83 -16.66 14.87
C CYS A 36 25.10 -17.59 15.86
N GLY A 37 25.88 -18.38 16.59
CA GLY A 37 25.39 -19.32 17.58
C GLY A 37 24.41 -18.69 18.57
N SER A 38 23.44 -19.49 18.97
CA SER A 38 22.30 -19.22 19.87
C SER A 38 22.67 -18.74 21.29
N SER A 39 23.60 -17.79 21.45
CA SER A 39 24.05 -17.37 22.79
C SER A 39 24.47 -15.90 22.93
N ALA A 40 24.37 -15.07 21.89
CA ALA A 40 24.56 -13.62 22.07
C ALA A 40 23.36 -13.04 22.85
N MET A 41 23.63 -12.42 24.00
CA MET A 41 22.59 -11.69 24.74
C MET A 41 22.01 -10.60 23.84
N LEU A 42 20.69 -10.64 23.62
CA LEU A 42 19.97 -9.58 22.93
C LEU A 42 20.03 -8.30 23.76
N PRO A 43 20.22 -7.12 23.12
CA PRO A 43 20.06 -5.85 23.80
C PRO A 43 18.69 -5.75 24.50
N PRO A 44 18.58 -5.10 25.67
CA PRO A 44 17.30 -4.91 26.35
C PRO A 44 16.27 -4.26 25.42
N GLY A 45 15.10 -4.87 25.30
CA GLY A 45 14.01 -4.38 24.45
C GLY A 45 14.09 -4.75 22.96
N MET A 46 15.12 -5.48 22.53
CA MET A 46 15.23 -5.97 21.14
C MET A 46 14.61 -7.36 20.98
N SER A 47 13.63 -7.49 20.09
CA SER A 47 13.07 -8.79 19.72
C SER A 47 14.08 -9.62 18.91
N GLN A 48 13.94 -10.94 18.94
CA GLN A 48 14.77 -11.83 18.11
C GLN A 48 14.61 -11.53 16.61
N GLU A 49 13.39 -11.20 16.17
CA GLU A 49 13.12 -10.82 14.78
C GLU A 49 13.82 -9.51 14.41
N SER A 50 13.79 -8.50 15.29
CA SER A 50 14.49 -7.24 15.07
C SER A 50 16.00 -7.44 14.92
N SER A 51 16.60 -8.32 15.74
CA SER A 51 18.02 -8.66 15.64
C SER A 51 18.36 -9.35 14.31
N ARG A 52 17.52 -10.29 13.86
CA ARG A 52 17.68 -10.95 12.56
C ARG A 52 17.58 -9.97 11.39
N VAL A 53 16.63 -9.04 11.46
CA VAL A 53 16.48 -7.99 10.45
C VAL A 53 17.73 -7.12 10.39
N LEU A 54 18.27 -6.68 11.53
CA LEU A 54 19.51 -5.88 11.55
C LEU A 54 20.69 -6.63 10.91
N GLN A 55 20.92 -7.88 11.30
CA GLN A 55 22.00 -8.71 10.74
C GLN A 55 21.84 -8.88 9.23
N LEU A 56 20.60 -9.08 8.76
CA LEU A 56 20.30 -9.17 7.34
C LEU A 56 20.62 -7.87 6.61
N LEU A 57 20.24 -6.72 7.18
CA LEU A 57 20.49 -5.41 6.59
C LEU A 57 21.98 -5.07 6.54
N GLU A 58 22.75 -5.45 7.57
CA GLU A 58 24.21 -5.28 7.63
C GLU A 58 24.93 -6.16 6.59
N ALA A 59 24.36 -7.32 6.25
CA ALA A 59 24.91 -8.23 5.26
C ALA A 59 24.58 -7.86 3.80
N LEU A 60 23.79 -6.79 3.57
CA LEU A 60 23.40 -6.41 2.22
C LEU A 60 24.59 -5.93 1.38
N PRO A 61 24.63 -6.29 0.09
CA PRO A 61 25.64 -5.73 -0.81
C PRO A 61 25.42 -4.22 -0.96
N HIS A 62 26.51 -3.46 -1.08
CA HIS A 62 26.45 -2.01 -1.28
C HIS A 62 25.73 -1.58 -2.57
N ARG A 63 25.65 -2.48 -3.56
CA ARG A 63 24.96 -2.26 -4.84
C ARG A 63 24.17 -3.53 -5.22
N PRO A 64 23.00 -3.76 -4.60
CA PRO A 64 22.16 -4.89 -4.98
C PRO A 64 21.63 -4.69 -6.39
N GLU A 65 21.55 -5.78 -7.15
CA GLU A 65 20.81 -5.81 -8.41
C GLU A 65 19.43 -6.39 -8.13
N VAL A 66 18.39 -5.69 -8.60
CA VAL A 66 17.00 -6.14 -8.49
C VAL A 66 16.37 -6.06 -9.87
N THR A 67 15.48 -7.00 -10.17
CA THR A 67 14.72 -6.99 -11.43
C THR A 67 13.33 -6.39 -11.20
N VAL A 68 12.71 -5.89 -12.27
CA VAL A 68 11.31 -5.42 -12.24
C VAL A 68 10.39 -6.52 -11.68
N ALA A 69 10.62 -7.78 -12.07
CA ALA A 69 9.84 -8.93 -11.61
C ALA A 69 9.95 -9.14 -10.08
N GLN A 70 11.14 -9.05 -9.51
CA GLN A 70 11.34 -9.12 -8.06
C GLN A 70 10.63 -7.97 -7.34
N VAL A 71 10.74 -6.74 -7.87
CA VAL A 71 10.04 -5.57 -7.29
C VAL A 71 8.52 -5.78 -7.30
N LEU A 72 7.95 -6.27 -8.41
CA LEU A 72 6.52 -6.54 -8.51
C LEU A 72 6.06 -7.67 -7.57
N GLN A 73 6.85 -8.74 -7.43
CA GLN A 73 6.54 -9.84 -6.50
C GLN A 73 6.58 -9.37 -5.04
N SER A 74 7.59 -8.59 -4.66
CA SER A 74 7.67 -8.05 -3.31
C SER A 74 6.57 -7.02 -3.04
N LEU A 75 6.23 -6.18 -4.02
CA LEU A 75 5.11 -5.25 -3.90
C LEU A 75 3.78 -5.98 -3.72
N ASP A 76 3.54 -7.07 -4.46
CA ASP A 76 2.37 -7.93 -4.28
C ASP A 76 2.25 -8.46 -2.84
N ARG A 77 3.34 -9.02 -2.28
CA ARG A 77 3.35 -9.49 -0.88
C ARG A 77 3.07 -8.38 0.12
N VAL A 78 3.70 -7.22 -0.04
CA VAL A 78 3.53 -6.08 0.86
C VAL A 78 2.11 -5.52 0.79
N VAL A 79 1.51 -5.45 -0.41
CA VAL A 79 0.11 -5.02 -0.57
C VAL A 79 -0.84 -6.01 0.11
N LYS A 80 -0.67 -7.32 -0.13
CA LYS A 80 -1.51 -8.35 0.50
C LYS A 80 -1.44 -8.33 2.03
N GLY A 81 -0.25 -8.08 2.57
CA GLY A 81 -0.01 -7.99 4.02
C GLY A 81 -0.26 -6.61 4.64
N ALA A 82 -0.75 -5.63 3.88
CA ALA A 82 -0.95 -4.28 4.39
C ALA A 82 -2.00 -4.27 5.50
N ALA A 83 -1.62 -3.81 6.69
CA ALA A 83 -2.47 -3.72 7.87
C ALA A 83 -2.31 -2.37 8.60
N TYR A 84 -2.44 -1.26 7.87
CA TYR A 84 -2.19 0.10 8.40
C TYR A 84 -3.24 0.58 9.42
N TRP A 85 -4.31 -0.19 9.63
CA TRP A 85 -5.27 0.00 10.71
C TRP A 85 -4.83 -0.63 12.03
N GLN A 86 -3.74 -1.39 12.03
CA GLN A 86 -3.13 -1.96 13.24
C GLN A 86 -1.97 -1.08 13.72
N PRO A 87 -1.61 -1.13 15.01
CA PRO A 87 -0.35 -0.58 15.48
C PRO A 87 0.83 -1.12 14.66
N PRO A 88 1.89 -0.31 14.42
CA PRO A 88 3.09 -0.80 13.74
C PRO A 88 3.67 -2.03 14.43
N SER A 89 4.16 -3.01 13.66
CA SER A 89 4.91 -4.15 14.20
C SER A 89 6.27 -3.73 14.77
N ASP A 90 6.92 -4.59 15.53
CA ASP A 90 8.30 -4.36 16.00
C ASP A 90 9.27 -4.11 14.85
N THR A 91 9.12 -4.87 13.76
CA THR A 91 9.91 -4.66 12.54
C THR A 91 9.61 -3.29 11.92
N ALA A 92 8.34 -2.89 11.81
CA ALA A 92 7.98 -1.58 11.25
C ALA A 92 8.51 -0.42 12.12
N ARG A 93 8.52 -0.57 13.45
CA ARG A 93 9.16 0.37 14.38
C ARG A 93 10.67 0.43 14.18
N LEU A 94 11.35 -0.72 14.16
CA LEU A 94 12.78 -0.81 13.91
C LEU A 94 13.17 -0.10 12.60
N LEU A 95 12.45 -0.37 11.51
CA LEU A 95 12.74 0.24 10.22
C LEU A 95 12.52 1.76 10.20
N ALA A 96 11.74 2.32 11.12
CA ALA A 96 11.56 3.76 11.23
C ALA A 96 12.79 4.48 11.83
N GLU A 97 13.67 3.75 12.52
CA GLU A 97 14.89 4.29 13.11
C GLU A 97 15.91 4.70 12.03
N PRO A 98 16.76 5.72 12.27
CA PRO A 98 17.71 6.20 11.28
C PRO A 98 18.66 5.13 10.74
N VAL A 99 19.26 4.32 11.63
CA VAL A 99 20.28 3.34 11.23
C VAL A 99 19.71 2.23 10.33
N PRO A 100 18.62 1.51 10.68
CA PRO A 100 18.03 0.51 9.79
C PRO A 100 17.51 1.11 8.49
N ARG A 101 16.97 2.33 8.54
CA ARG A 101 16.53 3.04 7.33
C ARG A 101 17.68 3.34 6.39
N ASP A 102 18.82 3.77 6.92
CA ASP A 102 20.02 4.06 6.11
C ASP A 102 20.62 2.77 5.53
N LEU A 103 20.57 1.66 6.26
CA LEU A 103 20.96 0.34 5.74
C LEU A 103 20.06 -0.16 4.59
N LEU A 104 18.80 0.26 4.53
CA LEU A 104 17.89 -0.05 3.42
C LEU A 104 18.16 0.78 2.16
N LEU A 105 18.94 1.85 2.26
CA LEU A 105 19.13 2.80 1.15
C LEU A 105 19.68 2.16 -0.14
N PRO A 106 20.64 1.22 -0.12
CA PRO A 106 21.10 0.54 -1.32
C PRO A 106 19.99 -0.21 -2.06
N VAL A 107 19.09 -0.87 -1.32
CA VAL A 107 17.94 -1.59 -1.88
C VAL A 107 16.93 -0.60 -2.43
N ALA A 108 16.63 0.48 -1.71
CA ALA A 108 15.71 1.51 -2.20
C ALA A 108 16.20 2.16 -3.51
N VAL A 109 17.50 2.42 -3.64
CA VAL A 109 18.11 2.90 -4.89
C VAL A 109 17.95 1.86 -6.01
N ALA A 110 18.17 0.58 -5.73
CA ALA A 110 17.97 -0.48 -6.71
C ALA A 110 16.50 -0.59 -7.15
N VAL A 111 15.55 -0.44 -6.22
CA VAL A 111 14.11 -0.40 -6.50
C VAL A 111 13.76 0.79 -7.40
N VAL A 112 14.28 1.98 -7.14
CA VAL A 112 13.99 3.17 -7.96
C VAL A 112 14.52 2.99 -9.39
N ARG A 113 15.72 2.44 -9.55
CA ARG A 113 16.33 2.18 -10.87
C ARG A 113 15.59 1.13 -11.67
N SER A 114 15.16 0.08 -10.98
CA SER A 114 14.42 -1.06 -11.56
C SER A 114 12.91 -0.83 -11.51
N GLY A 115 12.50 0.34 -11.02
CA GLY A 115 11.14 0.67 -10.69
C GLY A 115 10.30 0.73 -11.96
N PRO A 116 9.08 0.19 -11.95
CA PRO A 116 8.22 0.30 -13.11
C PRO A 116 7.95 1.78 -13.43
N GLY A 117 8.23 2.21 -14.67
CA GLY A 117 8.02 3.60 -15.10
C GLY A 117 6.60 4.13 -14.80
N TRP A 118 5.62 3.22 -14.84
CA TRP A 118 4.21 3.52 -14.56
C TRP A 118 3.93 4.03 -13.14
N TRP A 119 4.86 3.92 -12.17
CA TRP A 119 4.72 4.55 -10.85
C TRP A 119 4.82 6.07 -10.89
N ARG A 120 5.53 6.61 -11.89
CA ARG A 120 5.81 8.05 -12.03
C ARG A 120 5.05 8.68 -13.18
N ASP A 121 4.59 7.86 -14.12
CA ASP A 121 3.79 8.32 -15.24
C ASP A 121 2.48 8.94 -14.75
N PRO A 122 1.94 9.96 -15.45
CA PRO A 122 0.58 10.43 -15.21
C PRO A 122 -0.43 9.28 -15.24
N GLY A 123 -1.59 9.49 -14.60
CA GLY A 123 -2.62 8.46 -14.49
C GLY A 123 -2.98 7.90 -15.87
N ALA A 124 -2.89 6.58 -16.02
CA ALA A 124 -3.12 5.95 -17.33
C ALA A 124 -4.54 6.24 -17.84
N VAL A 125 -4.65 6.68 -19.09
CA VAL A 125 -5.95 7.02 -19.73
C VAL A 125 -6.86 5.79 -19.82
N THR A 126 -6.25 4.62 -20.01
CA THR A 126 -6.94 3.33 -19.94
C THR A 126 -6.76 2.73 -18.55
N GLN A 127 -7.87 2.47 -17.90
CA GLN A 127 -7.97 1.82 -16.60
C GLN A 127 -8.76 0.53 -16.73
N TYR A 128 -8.70 -0.32 -15.71
CA TYR A 128 -9.42 -1.58 -15.69
C TYR A 128 -10.23 -1.70 -14.41
N TYR A 129 -11.52 -2.00 -14.56
CA TYR A 129 -12.35 -2.44 -13.46
C TYR A 129 -12.22 -3.95 -13.30
N VAL A 130 -11.93 -4.41 -12.08
CA VAL A 130 -11.80 -5.83 -11.75
C VAL A 130 -13.01 -6.25 -10.92
N GLN A 131 -13.78 -7.19 -11.46
CA GLN A 131 -14.94 -7.79 -10.80
C GLN A 131 -14.56 -9.20 -10.33
N TRP A 132 -14.26 -9.35 -9.04
CA TRP A 132 -14.01 -10.65 -8.43
C TRP A 132 -15.31 -11.46 -8.31
N ILE A 133 -15.24 -12.74 -8.69
CA ILE A 133 -16.39 -13.65 -8.69
C ILE A 133 -16.30 -14.52 -7.43
N ALA A 134 -17.12 -14.20 -6.42
CA ALA A 134 -17.10 -14.85 -5.11
C ALA A 134 -17.87 -16.19 -5.05
N SER A 135 -18.79 -16.47 -5.99
CA SER A 135 -19.48 -17.75 -6.14
C SER A 135 -19.83 -18.03 -7.60
N THR A 136 -20.06 -19.31 -7.94
CA THR A 136 -20.50 -19.75 -9.28
C THR A 136 -21.94 -19.34 -9.63
N THR A 137 -22.70 -18.82 -8.66
CA THR A 137 -24.01 -18.18 -8.83
C THR A 137 -23.85 -16.67 -8.96
N VAL A 138 -23.44 -16.21 -10.15
CA VAL A 138 -23.14 -14.80 -10.41
C VAL A 138 -24.43 -13.99 -10.63
N PRO A 139 -24.80 -13.01 -9.78
CA PRO A 139 -25.71 -11.95 -10.20
C PRO A 139 -24.92 -10.96 -11.06
N GLY A 140 -25.33 -10.79 -12.32
CA GLY A 140 -24.87 -9.72 -13.20
C GLY A 140 -23.52 -9.96 -13.88
N THR A 141 -23.55 -10.32 -15.15
CA THR A 141 -22.37 -10.39 -16.04
C THR A 141 -22.12 -9.09 -16.80
N GLY A 142 -22.84 -8.02 -16.44
CA GLY A 142 -22.76 -6.74 -17.12
C GLY A 142 -21.51 -5.95 -16.71
N PRO A 143 -21.05 -5.03 -17.56
CA PRO A 143 -20.02 -4.07 -17.18
C PRO A 143 -20.47 -3.23 -15.97
N PRO A 144 -19.53 -2.63 -15.22
CA PRO A 144 -19.87 -1.77 -14.10
C PRO A 144 -20.73 -0.58 -14.56
N ILE A 145 -21.71 -0.19 -13.74
CA ILE A 145 -22.45 1.05 -13.94
C ILE A 145 -21.54 2.20 -13.49
N LEU A 146 -21.11 3.03 -14.43
CA LEU A 146 -20.22 4.16 -14.16
C LEU A 146 -20.96 5.48 -13.87
N THR A 147 -22.29 5.46 -13.95
CA THR A 147 -23.15 6.60 -13.65
C THR A 147 -23.59 6.60 -12.19
N GLY A 148 -23.87 7.77 -11.64
CA GLY A 148 -24.42 7.89 -10.28
C GLY A 148 -23.38 7.86 -9.15
N SER A 149 -22.09 7.82 -9.47
CA SER A 149 -20.99 7.84 -8.48
C SER A 149 -21.06 9.06 -7.55
N ALA A 150 -21.56 10.21 -8.02
CA ALA A 150 -21.77 11.37 -7.16
C ALA A 150 -22.81 11.13 -6.05
N ALA A 151 -23.88 10.39 -6.34
CA ALA A 151 -24.87 10.00 -5.35
C ALA A 151 -24.32 8.91 -4.42
N GLY A 152 -23.58 7.93 -4.95
CA GLY A 152 -22.87 6.92 -4.16
C GLY A 152 -21.89 7.52 -3.15
N LEU A 153 -21.04 8.43 -3.61
CA LEU A 153 -20.09 9.16 -2.77
C LEU A 153 -20.78 9.98 -1.69
N ARG A 154 -21.92 10.62 -2.01
CA ARG A 154 -22.72 11.36 -1.03
C ARG A 154 -23.28 10.44 0.05
N ARG A 155 -23.90 9.32 -0.34
CA ARG A 155 -24.42 8.31 0.60
C ARG A 155 -23.32 7.78 1.50
N TRP A 156 -22.15 7.48 0.95
CA TRP A 156 -21.00 7.04 1.73
C TRP A 156 -20.57 8.09 2.75
N ARG A 157 -20.38 9.35 2.32
CA ARG A 157 -20.03 10.46 3.22
C ARG A 157 -21.06 10.63 4.34
N GLU A 158 -22.35 10.65 4.00
CA GLU A 158 -23.44 10.77 4.98
C GLU A 158 -23.44 9.59 5.96
N SER A 159 -23.15 8.36 5.48
CA SER A 159 -23.09 7.18 6.33
C SER A 159 -21.92 7.22 7.33
N ILE A 160 -20.73 7.69 6.91
CA ILE A 160 -19.58 7.86 7.80
C ILE A 160 -19.87 8.94 8.84
N ALA A 161 -20.41 10.09 8.41
CA ALA A 161 -20.77 11.17 9.33
C ALA A 161 -21.84 10.76 10.36
N ALA A 162 -22.83 9.97 9.94
CA ALA A 162 -23.84 9.42 10.84
C ALA A 162 -23.22 8.43 11.85
N GLU A 163 -22.32 7.54 11.41
CA GLU A 163 -21.61 6.61 12.31
C GLU A 163 -20.75 7.36 13.33
N GLU A 164 -19.97 8.34 12.90
CA GLU A 164 -19.16 9.19 13.78
C GLU A 164 -20.02 9.96 14.79
N GLY A 165 -21.18 10.48 14.38
CA GLY A 165 -22.12 11.16 15.28
C GLY A 165 -22.64 10.30 16.44
N HIS A 166 -22.69 8.97 16.25
CA HIS A 166 -23.15 8.00 17.26
C HIS A 166 -22.00 7.26 17.95
N THR A 167 -20.74 7.48 17.53
CA THR A 167 -19.59 6.78 18.10
C THR A 167 -19.15 7.43 19.41
N PRO A 168 -19.11 6.70 20.54
CA PRO A 168 -18.53 7.21 21.78
C PRO A 168 -17.05 7.54 21.58
N LEU A 169 -16.58 8.65 22.16
CA LEU A 169 -15.19 9.16 22.08
C LEU A 169 -14.11 8.22 22.68
N VAL A 170 -14.47 7.01 23.12
CA VAL A 170 -13.68 6.18 24.03
C VAL A 170 -13.28 4.82 23.46
N ALA A 171 -13.43 4.57 22.15
CA ALA A 171 -13.24 3.21 21.63
C ALA A 171 -12.22 3.13 20.50
N ASN A 172 -11.35 2.12 20.59
CA ASN A 172 -10.77 1.38 19.46
C ASN A 172 -11.92 0.76 18.64
N TRP A 173 -12.74 1.60 18.03
CA TRP A 173 -13.95 1.18 17.34
C TRP A 173 -13.58 0.62 15.97
N THR A 174 -13.93 -0.64 15.74
CA THR A 174 -13.86 -1.29 14.43
C THR A 174 -15.04 -0.82 13.58
N GLY A 175 -15.01 0.47 13.23
CA GLY A 175 -16.01 1.10 12.37
C GLY A 175 -15.82 0.78 10.90
N ARG A 176 -16.68 1.36 10.07
CA ARG A 176 -16.55 1.27 8.61
C ARG A 176 -15.22 1.82 8.12
N TRP A 177 -14.82 1.27 6.97
CA TRP A 177 -13.67 1.74 6.24
C TRP A 177 -13.91 3.14 5.67
N TRP A 178 -13.15 4.13 6.15
CA TRP A 178 -13.40 5.56 5.87
C TRP A 178 -12.35 6.24 4.99
N SER A 179 -11.19 5.62 4.73
CA SER A 179 -10.11 6.27 3.99
C SER A 179 -10.34 6.32 2.48
N ILE A 180 -11.24 5.47 1.97
CA ILE A 180 -11.72 5.47 0.59
C ILE A 180 -13.24 5.21 0.60
N PRO A 181 -13.97 5.62 -0.45
CA PRO A 181 -15.39 5.31 -0.61
C PRO A 181 -15.63 3.85 -0.97
N ALA A 182 -15.09 2.92 -0.18
CA ALA A 182 -15.32 1.49 -0.31
C ALA A 182 -16.81 1.17 -0.11
N LEU A 183 -17.30 0.17 -0.85
CA LEU A 183 -18.69 -0.31 -0.75
C LEU A 183 -19.76 0.77 -1.00
N SER A 184 -19.45 1.80 -1.81
CA SER A 184 -20.31 2.97 -2.05
C SER A 184 -20.87 3.09 -3.47
N ASP A 185 -20.84 2.00 -4.24
CA ASP A 185 -21.11 1.97 -5.69
C ASP A 185 -20.15 2.85 -6.53
N VAL A 186 -19.17 3.51 -5.91
CA VAL A 186 -18.12 4.24 -6.64
C VAL A 186 -17.13 3.22 -7.21
N PRO A 187 -16.98 3.13 -8.55
CA PRO A 187 -16.09 2.17 -9.15
C PRO A 187 -14.63 2.53 -8.84
N ALA A 188 -13.86 1.53 -8.42
CA ALA A 188 -12.41 1.60 -8.32
C ALA A 188 -11.78 0.89 -9.52
N THR A 189 -10.78 1.52 -10.13
CA THR A 189 -10.11 0.99 -11.31
C THR A 189 -8.60 1.04 -11.11
N THR A 190 -7.87 0.22 -11.86
CA THR A 190 -6.41 0.17 -11.80
C THR A 190 -5.79 0.20 -13.20
N PRO A 191 -4.57 0.74 -13.36
CA PRO A 191 -3.86 0.63 -14.63
C PRO A 191 -3.45 -0.82 -14.91
N ALA A 192 -3.01 -1.09 -16.14
CA ALA A 192 -2.31 -2.32 -16.44
C ALA A 192 -0.83 -2.21 -16.05
N ILE A 193 -0.30 -3.26 -15.43
CA ILE A 193 1.13 -3.48 -15.25
C ILE A 193 1.66 -4.06 -16.57
N PRO A 194 2.69 -3.47 -17.21
CA PRO A 194 3.27 -3.99 -18.45
C PRO A 194 3.66 -5.46 -18.31
N GLY A 195 3.10 -6.33 -19.16
CA GLY A 195 3.36 -7.78 -19.13
C GLY A 195 2.56 -8.60 -18.11
N ASN A 196 1.81 -7.95 -17.19
CA ASN A 196 1.10 -8.63 -16.10
C ASN A 196 -0.42 -8.36 -16.08
N GLY A 197 -0.93 -7.45 -16.92
CA GLY A 197 -2.35 -7.12 -16.99
C GLY A 197 -2.79 -6.15 -15.86
N PRO A 198 -4.10 -6.03 -15.59
CA PRO A 198 -4.63 -5.10 -14.60
C PRO A 198 -4.00 -5.26 -13.21
N ALA A 199 -3.50 -4.17 -12.62
CA ALA A 199 -2.84 -4.22 -11.31
C ALA A 199 -3.76 -4.77 -10.22
N GLY A 200 -5.07 -4.49 -10.29
CA GLY A 200 -6.07 -4.98 -9.34
C GLY A 200 -6.35 -6.49 -9.40
N LEU A 201 -5.74 -7.25 -10.34
CA LEU A 201 -5.72 -8.71 -10.29
C LEU A 201 -4.59 -9.27 -9.42
N VAL A 202 -3.54 -8.49 -9.23
CA VAL A 202 -2.31 -8.90 -8.52
C VAL A 202 -2.29 -8.24 -7.14
N MET A 203 -2.31 -6.90 -7.13
CA MET A 203 -2.17 -6.05 -5.96
C MET A 203 -3.52 -5.84 -5.27
N VAL A 204 -3.93 -6.85 -4.49
CA VAL A 204 -5.16 -6.82 -3.69
C VAL A 204 -4.79 -6.84 -2.21
N GLU A 205 -5.21 -5.83 -1.46
CA GLU A 205 -5.05 -5.81 0.00
C GLU A 205 -5.95 -6.87 0.64
N ASN A 206 -5.39 -7.67 1.57
CA ASN A 206 -6.12 -8.70 2.32
C ASN A 206 -7.08 -9.53 1.43
N PRO A 207 -6.55 -10.20 0.38
CA PRO A 207 -7.40 -10.90 -0.57
C PRO A 207 -8.14 -12.05 0.12
N LEU A 208 -9.40 -12.24 -0.23
CA LEU A 208 -10.11 -13.49 0.06
C LEU A 208 -9.63 -14.59 -0.91
N GLU A 209 -10.18 -15.80 -0.78
CA GLU A 209 -9.91 -16.94 -1.67
C GLU A 209 -10.52 -16.77 -3.09
N TRP A 210 -10.46 -15.56 -3.64
CA TRP A 210 -10.95 -15.26 -4.98
C TRP A 210 -9.95 -15.76 -6.03
N THR A 211 -10.39 -16.68 -6.88
CA THR A 211 -9.55 -17.28 -7.93
C THR A 211 -9.98 -16.87 -9.34
N THR A 212 -11.16 -16.24 -9.47
CA THR A 212 -11.74 -15.88 -10.76
C THR A 212 -12.22 -14.44 -10.74
N ALA A 213 -11.90 -13.68 -11.79
CA ALA A 213 -12.38 -12.32 -11.99
C ALA A 213 -12.71 -12.06 -13.45
N ARG A 214 -13.56 -11.06 -13.68
CA ARG A 214 -13.73 -10.42 -14.99
C ARG A 214 -13.08 -9.05 -14.96
N THR A 215 -12.47 -8.65 -16.08
CA THR A 215 -11.88 -7.33 -16.23
C THR A 215 -12.55 -6.58 -17.36
N TYR A 216 -12.82 -5.30 -17.13
CA TYR A 216 -13.43 -4.41 -18.11
C TYR A 216 -12.49 -3.22 -18.34
N PRO A 217 -11.97 -3.03 -19.56
CA PRO A 217 -11.19 -1.83 -19.88
C PRO A 217 -12.13 -0.63 -19.91
N LEU A 218 -11.71 0.44 -19.24
CA LEU A 218 -12.44 1.69 -19.12
C LEU A 218 -11.55 2.83 -19.59
N GLN A 219 -12.16 3.82 -20.22
CA GLN A 219 -11.50 5.06 -20.62
C GLN A 219 -12.16 6.23 -19.92
N ALA A 220 -11.34 7.20 -19.49
CA ALA A 220 -11.87 8.46 -19.00
C ALA A 220 -12.70 9.14 -20.11
N ALA A 221 -13.89 9.63 -19.75
CA ALA A 221 -14.73 10.36 -20.70
C ALA A 221 -13.99 11.60 -21.22
N LYS A 222 -14.25 11.98 -22.49
CA LYS A 222 -13.70 13.21 -23.05
C LYS A 222 -14.09 14.41 -22.18
N GLY A 223 -13.11 15.20 -21.74
CA GLY A 223 -13.33 16.35 -20.87
C GLY A 223 -13.51 16.00 -19.39
N ALA A 224 -13.27 14.75 -18.98
CA ALA A 224 -13.20 14.39 -17.58
C ALA A 224 -12.13 15.23 -16.86
N ARG A 225 -12.48 15.74 -15.67
CA ARG A 225 -11.53 16.40 -14.78
C ARG A 225 -10.85 15.33 -13.94
N ILE A 226 -9.54 15.18 -14.10
CA ILE A 226 -8.73 14.22 -13.36
C ILE A 226 -7.96 14.98 -12.27
N TYR A 227 -8.09 14.52 -11.03
CA TYR A 227 -7.28 15.00 -9.92
C TYR A 227 -6.22 13.94 -9.62
N GLU A 228 -4.95 14.26 -9.86
CA GLU A 228 -3.84 13.36 -9.61
C GLU A 228 -3.21 13.64 -8.25
N ILE A 229 -2.96 12.57 -7.49
CA ILE A 229 -2.22 12.65 -6.23
C ILE A 229 -0.77 12.28 -6.54
N ARG A 230 0.13 13.27 -6.55
CA ARG A 230 1.54 13.07 -6.94
C ARG A 230 2.51 13.25 -5.78
N ASP A 231 2.10 14.00 -4.76
CA ASP A 231 2.93 14.39 -3.64
C ASP A 231 2.08 14.60 -2.37
N PRO A 232 2.72 14.82 -1.20
CA PRO A 232 1.99 15.10 0.03
C PRO A 232 1.09 16.34 -0.03
N ARG A 233 1.41 17.33 -0.88
CA ARG A 233 0.61 18.56 -1.01
C ARG A 233 -0.72 18.26 -1.71
N SER A 234 -0.69 17.41 -2.72
CA SER A 234 -1.89 16.92 -3.42
C SER A 234 -2.88 16.28 -2.42
N TRP A 235 -2.38 15.51 -1.46
CA TRP A 235 -3.22 14.98 -0.38
C TRP A 235 -3.80 16.08 0.50
N GLN A 236 -3.00 17.07 0.92
CA GLN A 236 -3.45 18.18 1.76
C GLN A 236 -4.55 19.01 1.08
N ASP A 237 -4.38 19.31 -0.20
CA ASP A 237 -5.35 20.09 -0.98
C ASP A 237 -6.66 19.31 -1.12
N LEU A 238 -6.61 17.99 -1.35
CA LEU A 238 -7.80 17.13 -1.44
C LEU A 238 -8.59 17.11 -0.12
N VAL A 239 -7.92 16.89 1.02
CA VAL A 239 -8.60 16.81 2.33
C VAL A 239 -9.08 18.18 2.81
N THR A 240 -8.41 19.25 2.41
CA THR A 240 -8.83 20.63 2.73
C THR A 240 -10.06 21.02 1.91
N ALA A 241 -10.11 20.66 0.63
CA ALA A 241 -11.26 20.93 -0.22
C ALA A 241 -12.49 20.06 0.13
N TYR A 242 -12.26 18.84 0.60
CA TYR A 242 -13.32 17.85 0.87
C TYR A 242 -13.15 17.16 2.23
N PRO A 243 -13.19 17.90 3.36
CA PRO A 243 -12.93 17.33 4.68
C PRO A 243 -13.96 16.27 5.06
N LEU A 244 -13.54 15.24 5.80
CA LEU A 244 -14.39 14.21 6.39
C LEU A 244 -13.90 13.95 7.81
N GLU A 245 -14.68 14.38 8.80
CA GLU A 245 -14.35 14.22 10.21
C GLU A 245 -14.59 12.78 10.67
N VAL A 246 -13.53 12.11 11.14
CA VAL A 246 -13.56 10.72 11.66
C VAL A 246 -13.02 10.62 13.10
N THR A 247 -13.03 11.76 13.79
CA THR A 247 -12.29 12.00 15.03
C THR A 247 -12.78 11.15 16.20
N ARG A 248 -14.09 10.88 16.29
CA ARG A 248 -14.67 10.14 17.42
C ARG A 248 -14.29 8.68 17.41
N SER A 249 -14.39 8.00 16.26
CA SER A 249 -14.04 6.58 16.16
C SER A 249 -12.54 6.31 16.28
N ARG A 250 -11.69 7.34 16.21
CA ARG A 250 -10.24 7.23 16.40
C ARG A 250 -9.77 7.60 17.80
N GLY A 251 -10.67 8.02 18.69
CA GLY A 251 -10.32 8.44 20.05
C GLY A 251 -9.37 9.63 20.11
N GLN A 252 -9.27 10.41 19.02
CA GLN A 252 -8.51 11.66 19.02
C GLN A 252 -9.45 12.78 19.47
N LEU A 253 -9.03 13.61 20.42
CA LEU A 253 -9.75 14.84 20.72
C LEU A 253 -9.45 15.82 19.58
N GLY A 254 -10.50 16.35 18.94
CA GLY A 254 -10.32 17.46 18.00
C GLY A 254 -9.59 18.59 18.72
N GLY A 255 -8.42 18.96 18.20
CA GLY A 255 -7.67 20.14 18.63
C GLY A 255 -8.32 21.43 18.13
#